data_AF-A0A963MD31-F1
#
_entry.id   AF-A0A963MD31-F1
#
_cell.length_a   1.000
_cell.length_b   1.000
_cell.length_c   1.000
_cell.angle_alpha   90.00
_cell.angle_beta   90.00
_cell.angle_gamma   90.00
#
_symmetry.space_group_name_H-M   'P 1'
#
loop_
_entity.id
_entity.type
_entity.pdbx_description
1 polymer ?
#
loop_
_entity_poly.entity_id
_entity_poly.type
_entity_poly.pdbx_seq_one_letter_code
_entity_poly.pdbx_strand_id
1 'polypeptide(L)'
;LRTIYCGFLGYEFLHVPTLEQRAWLREQVEAQTFAGQMEPEHQRAILRRLTAVEVFERFLHQTYLGQKRFSVEGGDIVVPMLDELVRRAASDGIKQVVIGMAHRGRLNVLTHVLRKRYADFIAQFEGKKLRPTTTAESDPGEEWTGDVKYHLGARVLPGEAGQLVELPIILAPNPSHLEQVNPVVVGMVRAAQDQLNE
;
A
#
# COMPACT_ATOMS: atom_id res chain seq x y z
N LEU A 1 -22.57 -15.36 19.13
CA LEU A 1 -23.01 -14.67 17.89
C LEU A 1 -22.90 -13.14 17.97
N ARG A 2 -23.58 -12.42 18.90
CA ARG A 2 -23.48 -10.94 19.00
C ARG A 2 -22.05 -10.42 19.14
N THR A 3 -21.22 -11.07 19.95
CA THR A 3 -19.79 -10.74 20.13
C THR A 3 -18.95 -10.93 18.87
N ILE A 4 -19.40 -11.78 17.93
CA ILE A 4 -18.70 -12.10 16.68
C ILE A 4 -19.15 -11.16 15.56
N TYR A 5 -20.46 -11.01 15.36
CA TYR A 5 -21.03 -10.28 14.23
C TYR A 5 -21.37 -8.81 14.50
N CYS A 6 -21.29 -8.36 15.76
CA CYS A 6 -21.59 -6.97 16.15
C CYS A 6 -20.43 -6.33 16.95
N GLY A 7 -19.21 -6.81 16.72
CA GLY A 7 -17.99 -6.26 17.31
C GLY A 7 -17.41 -5.12 16.45
N PHE A 8 -16.08 -5.03 16.44
CA PHE A 8 -15.34 -4.06 15.60
C PHE A 8 -15.24 -4.47 14.12
N LEU A 9 -15.62 -5.70 13.79
CA LEU A 9 -15.61 -6.24 12.43
C LEU A 9 -17.04 -6.57 12.01
N GLY A 10 -17.43 -6.05 10.85
CA GLY A 10 -18.67 -6.42 10.15
C GLY A 10 -18.36 -7.37 9.01
N TYR A 11 -19.18 -8.40 8.84
CA TYR A 11 -18.98 -9.44 7.81
C TYR A 11 -20.17 -9.48 6.86
N GLU A 12 -19.91 -9.35 5.57
CA GLU A 12 -20.91 -9.48 4.52
C GLU A 12 -20.48 -10.58 3.54
N PHE A 13 -21.10 -11.76 3.66
CA PHE A 13 -20.81 -12.89 2.77
C PHE A 13 -22.05 -13.68 2.34
N LEU A 14 -23.25 -13.34 2.83
CA LEU A 14 -24.48 -14.05 2.46
C LEU A 14 -24.84 -13.92 0.98
N HIS A 15 -24.37 -12.86 0.33
CA HIS A 15 -24.53 -12.60 -1.11
C HIS A 15 -23.64 -13.49 -2.00
N VAL A 16 -22.65 -14.19 -1.43
CA VAL A 16 -21.80 -15.12 -2.18
C VAL A 16 -22.65 -16.30 -2.67
N PRO A 17 -22.69 -16.60 -3.98
CA PRO A 17 -23.61 -17.60 -4.53
C PRO A 17 -23.23 -19.03 -4.10
N THR A 18 -21.93 -19.32 -4.03
CA THR A 18 -21.40 -20.65 -3.75
C THR A 18 -21.67 -21.05 -2.29
N LEU A 19 -22.35 -22.18 -2.09
CA LEU A 19 -22.66 -22.70 -0.74
C LEU A 19 -21.40 -23.04 0.06
N GLU A 20 -20.44 -23.71 -0.59
CA GLU A 20 -19.17 -24.10 0.02
C GLU A 20 -18.38 -22.88 0.53
N GLN A 21 -18.21 -21.84 -0.30
CA GLN A 21 -17.51 -20.62 0.10
C GLN A 21 -18.22 -19.90 1.26
N ARG A 22 -19.57 -19.85 1.26
CA ARG A 22 -20.33 -19.28 2.37
C ARG A 22 -20.18 -20.08 3.66
N ALA A 23 -20.18 -21.40 3.57
CA ALA A 23 -19.97 -22.27 4.72
C ALA A 23 -18.57 -22.07 5.31
N TRP A 24 -17.55 -22.03 4.45
CA TRP A 24 -16.18 -21.75 4.85
C TRP A 24 -16.04 -20.38 5.52
N LEU A 25 -16.58 -19.31 4.92
CA LEU A 25 -16.54 -17.96 5.51
C LEU A 25 -17.21 -17.92 6.89
N ARG A 26 -18.37 -18.57 7.03
CA ARG A 26 -19.06 -18.66 8.32
C ARG A 26 -18.22 -19.39 9.35
N GLU A 27 -17.64 -20.52 8.99
CA GLU A 27 -16.77 -21.31 9.87
C GLU A 27 -15.57 -20.47 10.34
N GLN A 28 -14.87 -19.79 9.43
CA GLN A 28 -13.73 -18.93 9.79
C GLN A 28 -14.11 -17.77 10.73
N VAL A 29 -15.28 -17.15 10.49
CA VAL A 29 -15.78 -16.04 11.31
C VAL A 29 -16.20 -16.53 12.70
N GLU A 30 -16.95 -17.64 12.77
CA GLU A 30 -17.48 -18.17 14.03
C GLU A 30 -16.40 -18.88 14.87
N ALA A 31 -15.40 -19.48 14.23
CA ALA A 31 -14.21 -20.01 14.88
C ALA A 31 -13.24 -18.91 15.36
N GLN A 32 -13.49 -17.64 15.00
CA GLN A 32 -12.63 -16.50 15.33
C GLN A 32 -11.18 -16.68 14.88
N THR A 33 -10.94 -17.40 13.77
CA THR A 33 -9.60 -17.76 13.27
C THR A 33 -8.67 -16.55 13.15
N PHE A 34 -9.23 -15.39 12.79
CA PHE A 34 -8.47 -14.15 12.55
C PHE A 34 -8.65 -13.10 13.67
N ALA A 35 -9.40 -13.41 14.73
CA ALA A 35 -9.66 -12.51 15.86
C ALA A 35 -8.89 -12.89 17.13
N GLY A 36 -7.83 -13.70 16.99
CA GLY A 36 -6.96 -14.11 18.09
C GLY A 36 -6.22 -12.95 18.76
N GLN A 37 -5.76 -13.17 19.98
CA GLN A 37 -4.93 -12.21 20.69
C GLN A 37 -3.62 -11.99 19.93
N MET A 38 -3.28 -10.71 19.71
CA MET A 38 -2.05 -10.33 19.07
C MET A 38 -0.92 -10.28 20.09
N GLU A 39 0.20 -10.92 19.78
CA GLU A 39 1.39 -10.90 20.64
C GLU A 39 1.83 -9.46 20.98
N PRO A 40 2.25 -9.17 22.22
CA PRO A 40 2.65 -7.83 22.65
C PRO A 40 3.71 -7.18 21.75
N GLU A 41 4.65 -7.97 21.24
CA GLU A 41 5.71 -7.52 20.32
C GLU A 41 5.12 -7.03 18.99
N HIS A 42 4.11 -7.73 18.48
CA HIS A 42 3.42 -7.35 17.25
C HIS A 42 2.59 -6.08 17.48
N GLN A 43 1.89 -5.95 18.61
CA GLN A 43 1.18 -4.72 18.95
C GLN A 43 2.12 -3.49 19.00
N ARG A 44 3.30 -3.64 19.63
CA ARG A 44 4.32 -2.58 19.65
C ARG A 44 4.85 -2.27 18.24
N ALA A 45 4.98 -3.26 17.36
CA ALA A 45 5.42 -3.04 15.99
C ALA A 45 4.37 -2.24 15.18
N ILE A 46 3.09 -2.55 15.32
CA ILE A 46 2.00 -1.76 14.71
C ILE A 46 2.00 -0.33 15.24
N LEU A 47 2.08 -0.16 16.57
CA LEU A 47 2.12 1.17 17.17
C LEU A 47 3.29 2.00 16.64
N ARG A 48 4.50 1.43 16.58
CA ARG A 48 5.67 2.12 15.99
C ARG A 48 5.44 2.53 14.54
N ARG A 49 4.76 1.68 13.75
CA ARG A 49 4.43 2.01 12.35
C ARG A 49 3.42 3.16 12.29
N LEU A 50 2.36 3.12 13.07
CA LEU A 50 1.37 4.20 13.15
C LEU A 50 2.03 5.51 13.58
N THR A 51 2.93 5.49 14.56
CA THR A 51 3.70 6.66 14.97
C THR A 51 4.57 7.20 13.83
N ALA A 52 5.24 6.34 13.05
CA ALA A 52 6.06 6.78 11.92
C ALA A 52 5.21 7.49 10.84
N VAL A 53 4.02 6.96 10.54
CA VAL A 53 3.05 7.54 9.61
C VAL A 53 2.59 8.92 10.08
N GLU A 54 2.14 9.01 11.33
CA GLU A 54 1.67 10.25 11.95
C GLU A 54 2.77 11.33 11.96
N VAL A 55 4.00 10.97 12.36
CA VAL A 55 5.14 11.89 12.38
C VAL A 55 5.45 12.40 10.98
N PHE A 56 5.39 11.54 9.96
CA PHE A 56 5.64 11.94 8.58
C PHE A 56 4.55 12.91 8.08
N GLU A 57 3.28 12.65 8.36
CA GLU A 57 2.19 13.57 7.98
C GLU A 57 2.31 14.92 8.69
N ARG A 58 2.65 14.92 9.98
CA ARG A 58 2.87 16.15 10.75
C ARG A 58 4.06 16.94 10.21
N PHE A 59 5.16 16.27 9.87
CA PHE A 59 6.31 16.91 9.24
C PHE A 59 5.90 17.58 7.93
N LEU A 60 5.24 16.86 7.02
CA LEU A 60 4.80 17.42 5.74
C LEU A 60 3.85 18.61 5.94
N HIS A 61 2.93 18.51 6.89
CA HIS A 61 1.99 19.57 7.21
C HIS A 61 2.67 20.85 7.72
N GLN A 62 3.64 20.71 8.63
CA GLN A 62 4.34 21.84 9.23
C GLN A 62 5.33 22.49 8.25
N THR A 63 6.06 21.69 7.47
CA THR A 63 7.14 22.17 6.59
C THR A 63 6.61 22.72 5.25
N TYR A 64 5.51 22.18 4.75
CA TYR A 64 4.95 22.53 3.44
C TYR A 64 3.51 23.07 3.54
N LEU A 65 3.37 24.17 4.28
CA LEU A 65 2.10 24.88 4.47
C LEU A 65 1.42 25.20 3.12
N GLY A 66 0.13 24.89 3.02
CA GLY A 66 -0.70 25.16 1.83
C GLY A 66 -0.53 24.16 0.68
N GLN A 67 0.42 23.22 0.75
CA GLN A 67 0.59 22.19 -0.28
C GLN A 67 -0.41 21.05 -0.10
N LYS A 68 -1.09 20.66 -1.18
CA LYS A 68 -1.99 19.50 -1.17
C LYS A 68 -1.16 18.21 -1.10
N ARG A 69 -1.28 17.48 0.02
CA ARG A 69 -0.56 16.22 0.28
C ARG A 69 -1.44 14.96 0.27
N PHE A 70 -2.76 15.12 0.22
CA PHE A 70 -3.72 14.01 0.27
C PHE A 70 -3.52 13.09 1.49
N SER A 71 -3.60 13.71 2.67
CA SER A 71 -3.36 13.12 4.00
C SER A 71 -3.99 11.73 4.17
N VAL A 72 -3.25 10.82 4.80
CA VAL A 72 -3.78 9.55 5.34
C VAL A 72 -4.42 9.70 6.71
N GLU A 73 -4.29 10.85 7.37
CA GLU A 73 -4.79 11.12 8.72
C GLU A 73 -6.25 10.65 8.91
N GLY A 74 -6.47 9.85 9.95
CA GLY A 74 -7.74 9.18 10.25
C GLY A 74 -7.89 7.82 9.56
N GLY A 75 -7.04 7.51 8.58
CA GLY A 75 -6.95 6.25 7.84
C GLY A 75 -5.57 5.59 7.94
N ASP A 76 -4.75 5.99 8.91
CA ASP A 76 -3.34 5.62 9.08
C ASP A 76 -3.11 4.10 9.14
N ILE A 77 -4.11 3.36 9.61
CA ILE A 77 -4.12 1.89 9.71
C ILE A 77 -3.93 1.20 8.36
N VAL A 78 -4.24 1.86 7.24
CA VAL A 78 -4.03 1.29 5.89
C VAL A 78 -2.56 0.93 5.66
N VAL A 79 -1.62 1.69 6.24
CA VAL A 79 -0.19 1.49 6.07
C VAL A 79 0.28 0.20 6.73
N PRO A 80 0.10 -0.04 8.05
CA PRO A 80 0.45 -1.32 8.67
C PRO A 80 -0.36 -2.49 8.10
N MET A 81 -1.61 -2.29 7.67
CA MET A 81 -2.39 -3.35 6.99
C MET A 81 -1.73 -3.80 5.68
N LEU A 82 -1.32 -2.86 4.82
CA LEU A 82 -0.60 -3.19 3.58
C LEU A 82 0.78 -3.81 3.88
N ASP A 83 1.45 -3.34 4.93
CA ASP A 83 2.73 -3.90 5.38
C ASP A 83 2.61 -5.37 5.80
N GLU A 84 1.52 -5.71 6.48
CA GLU A 84 1.15 -7.08 6.87
C GLU A 84 0.82 -7.93 5.65
N LEU A 85 0.00 -7.41 4.74
CA LEU A 85 -0.38 -8.10 3.50
C LEU A 85 0.85 -8.48 2.68
N VAL A 86 1.79 -7.55 2.50
CA VAL A 86 3.04 -7.81 1.77
C VAL A 86 3.91 -8.86 2.49
N ARG A 87 3.95 -8.86 3.82
CA ARG A 87 4.70 -9.88 4.57
C ARG A 87 4.08 -11.26 4.40
N ARG A 88 2.76 -11.37 4.52
CA ARG A 88 2.03 -12.62 4.32
C ARG A 88 2.20 -13.12 2.89
N ALA A 89 2.09 -12.24 1.90
CA ALA A 89 2.35 -12.59 0.51
C ALA A 89 3.74 -13.24 0.32
N ALA A 90 4.79 -12.68 0.93
CA ALA A 90 6.12 -13.29 0.87
C ALA A 90 6.15 -14.68 1.53
N SER A 91 5.55 -14.83 2.71
CA SER A 91 5.46 -16.11 3.44
C SER A 91 4.63 -17.16 2.70
N ASP A 92 3.62 -16.74 1.93
CA ASP A 92 2.76 -17.61 1.11
C ASP A 92 3.39 -17.90 -0.27
N GLY A 93 4.65 -17.51 -0.50
CA GLY A 93 5.39 -17.82 -1.73
C GLY A 93 5.01 -16.97 -2.95
N ILE A 94 4.21 -15.91 -2.78
CA ILE A 94 3.86 -14.97 -3.84
C ILE A 94 5.12 -14.33 -4.41
N LYS A 95 5.19 -14.23 -5.75
CA LYS A 95 6.39 -13.76 -6.47
C LYS A 95 6.40 -12.26 -6.73
N GLN A 96 5.25 -11.60 -6.71
CA GLN A 96 5.13 -10.17 -6.98
C GLN A 96 3.83 -9.62 -6.38
N VAL A 97 3.89 -8.38 -5.88
CA VAL A 97 2.70 -7.63 -5.46
C VAL A 97 2.54 -6.40 -6.35
N VAL A 98 1.36 -6.21 -6.94
CA VAL A 98 1.01 -5.01 -7.70
C VAL A 98 -0.16 -4.32 -7.00
N ILE A 99 -0.01 -3.03 -6.71
CA ILE A 99 -0.96 -2.21 -5.96
C ILE A 99 -1.51 -1.13 -6.89
N GLY A 100 -2.84 -1.04 -6.99
CA GLY A 100 -3.54 0.13 -7.48
C GLY A 100 -4.07 0.94 -6.31
N MET A 101 -3.80 2.24 -6.27
CA MET A 101 -4.37 3.13 -5.25
C MET A 101 -4.54 4.55 -5.76
N ALA A 102 -5.53 5.25 -5.22
CA ALA A 102 -5.71 6.68 -5.43
C ALA A 102 -4.66 7.53 -4.67
N HIS A 103 -4.90 8.83 -4.55
CA HIS A 103 -3.96 9.78 -3.94
C HIS A 103 -3.89 9.71 -2.40
N ARG A 104 -4.95 9.27 -1.71
CA ARG A 104 -5.05 9.31 -0.25
C ARG A 104 -4.01 8.39 0.40
N GLY A 105 -3.11 8.96 1.19
CA GLY A 105 -2.05 8.23 1.88
C GLY A 105 -0.99 7.61 0.97
N ARG A 106 -0.95 7.97 -0.32
CA ARG A 106 0.00 7.40 -1.29
C ARG A 106 1.45 7.65 -0.89
N LEU A 107 1.77 8.83 -0.39
CA LEU A 107 3.13 9.15 0.10
C LEU A 107 3.55 8.24 1.25
N ASN A 108 2.62 7.94 2.15
CA ASN A 108 2.84 7.04 3.27
C ASN A 108 3.04 5.60 2.81
N VAL A 109 2.24 5.11 1.85
CA VAL A 109 2.42 3.77 1.26
C VAL A 109 3.76 3.66 0.55
N LEU A 110 4.11 4.62 -0.29
CA LEU A 110 5.40 4.66 -0.98
C LEU A 110 6.59 4.62 0.00
N THR A 111 6.52 5.44 1.05
CA THR A 111 7.61 5.58 2.02
C THR A 111 7.73 4.36 2.92
N HIS A 112 6.62 3.92 3.51
CA HIS A 112 6.67 2.92 4.58
C HIS A 112 6.46 1.49 4.07
N VAL A 113 5.67 1.29 3.01
CA VAL A 113 5.41 -0.03 2.42
C VAL A 113 6.45 -0.34 1.33
N LEU A 114 6.65 0.56 0.37
CA LEU A 114 7.63 0.37 -0.71
C LEU A 114 9.07 0.78 -0.32
N ARG A 115 9.28 1.22 0.93
CA ARG A 115 10.59 1.60 1.50
C ARG A 115 11.32 2.69 0.70
N LYS A 116 10.56 3.60 0.08
CA LYS A 116 11.12 4.80 -0.54
C LYS A 116 11.67 5.74 0.53
N ARG A 117 12.75 6.45 0.20
CA ARG A 117 13.42 7.33 1.16
C ARG A 117 12.61 8.61 1.30
N TYR A 118 12.55 9.18 2.51
CA TYR A 118 11.90 10.48 2.71
C TYR A 118 12.48 11.58 1.82
N ALA A 119 13.80 11.58 1.61
CA ALA A 119 14.51 12.55 0.77
C ALA A 119 13.97 12.58 -0.67
N ASP A 120 13.55 11.44 -1.20
CA ASP A 120 13.03 11.31 -2.55
C ASP A 120 11.71 12.09 -2.74
N PHE A 121 10.90 12.21 -1.69
CA PHE A 121 9.67 13.00 -1.69
C PHE A 121 9.91 14.46 -1.32
N ILE A 122 10.72 14.71 -0.30
CA ILE A 122 11.12 16.06 0.14
C ILE A 122 11.67 16.87 -1.04
N ALA A 123 12.54 16.26 -1.87
CA ALA A 123 13.10 16.90 -3.05
C ALA A 123 12.04 17.36 -4.07
N GLN A 124 10.90 16.68 -4.19
CA GLN A 124 9.81 17.12 -5.07
C GLN A 124 9.04 18.32 -4.50
N PHE A 125 8.81 18.33 -3.18
CA PHE A 125 8.18 19.47 -2.52
C PHE A 125 9.08 20.72 -2.59
N GLU A 126 10.40 20.53 -2.52
CA GLU A 126 11.39 21.62 -2.65
C GLU A 126 11.61 22.03 -4.11
N GLY A 127 11.68 21.09 -5.05
CA GLY A 127 11.79 21.36 -6.48
C GLY A 127 10.59 22.14 -7.03
N LYS A 128 9.39 21.96 -6.45
CA LYS A 128 8.23 22.82 -6.74
C LYS A 128 8.39 24.25 -6.21
N LYS A 129 9.12 24.47 -5.11
CA LYS A 129 9.44 25.83 -4.61
C LYS A 129 10.45 26.54 -5.51
N LEU A 130 11.33 25.80 -6.18
CA LEU A 130 12.40 26.32 -7.04
C LEU A 130 11.99 26.54 -8.51
N ARG A 131 10.78 26.15 -8.92
CA ARG A 131 10.23 26.51 -10.24
C ARG A 131 9.40 27.79 -10.10
N PRO A 132 9.96 28.99 -10.35
CA PRO A 132 9.13 30.15 -10.57
C PRO A 132 8.29 29.91 -11.82
N THR A 133 7.05 30.42 -11.80
CA THR A 133 6.11 30.41 -12.92
C THR A 133 6.63 31.27 -14.07
N THR A 134 7.63 30.80 -14.80
CA THR A 134 8.07 31.38 -16.08
C THR A 134 8.62 30.28 -16.98
N THR A 135 7.84 29.98 -18.02
CA THR A 135 8.26 29.61 -19.38
C THR A 135 9.46 28.68 -19.58
N ALA A 136 9.15 27.49 -20.10
CA ALA A 136 9.81 26.84 -21.23
C ALA A 136 11.30 27.15 -21.46
N GLU A 137 12.20 26.33 -20.90
CA GLU A 137 13.46 25.97 -21.57
C GLU A 137 13.76 24.49 -21.28
N SER A 138 13.91 23.77 -22.38
CA SER A 138 13.94 22.32 -22.54
C SER A 138 15.36 21.77 -22.51
N ASP A 139 15.57 20.69 -21.75
CA ASP A 139 16.61 19.71 -22.03
C ASP A 139 16.02 18.64 -22.98
N PRO A 140 16.56 18.38 -24.18
CA PRO A 140 15.87 17.58 -25.22
C PRO A 140 15.74 16.07 -24.90
N GLY A 141 16.24 15.62 -23.73
CA GLY A 141 16.11 14.25 -23.24
C GLY A 141 15.16 14.08 -22.06
N GLU A 142 14.59 15.17 -21.52
CA GLU A 142 13.71 15.16 -20.34
C GLU A 142 12.26 15.55 -20.68
N GLU A 143 11.70 15.00 -21.77
CA GLU A 143 10.25 14.99 -21.99
C GLU A 143 9.55 13.99 -21.04
N TRP A 144 9.80 14.08 -19.73
CA TRP A 144 9.07 13.32 -18.73
C TRP A 144 8.33 14.26 -17.79
N THR A 145 7.02 14.33 -17.99
CA THR A 145 6.08 15.22 -17.29
C THR A 145 5.89 14.91 -15.79
N GLY A 146 6.80 14.14 -15.18
CA GLY A 146 7.09 14.23 -13.75
C GLY A 146 6.54 13.13 -12.84
N ASP A 147 6.07 11.99 -13.36
CA ASP A 147 5.32 11.01 -12.54
C ASP A 147 5.87 9.57 -12.51
N VAL A 148 7.20 9.33 -12.45
CA VAL A 148 7.67 7.97 -12.82
C VAL A 148 8.83 7.33 -12.04
N LYS A 149 9.34 7.91 -10.95
CA LYS A 149 10.49 7.29 -10.23
C LYS A 149 10.17 6.50 -8.95
N TYR A 150 8.95 6.60 -8.41
CA TYR A 150 8.62 6.04 -7.08
C TYR A 150 7.71 4.83 -7.11
N HIS A 151 7.24 4.43 -8.29
CA HIS A 151 6.26 3.36 -8.49
C HIS A 151 6.80 1.94 -8.29
N LEU A 152 8.12 1.75 -8.20
CA LEU A 152 8.75 0.43 -8.09
C LEU A 152 9.48 0.29 -6.76
N GLY A 153 9.26 -0.79 -6.02
CA GLY A 153 10.00 -1.14 -4.82
C GLY A 153 10.25 -2.65 -4.74
N ALA A 154 11.05 -3.07 -3.78
CA ALA A 154 11.25 -4.48 -3.45
C ALA A 154 11.51 -4.61 -1.95
N ARG A 155 11.15 -5.76 -1.38
CA ARG A 155 11.40 -6.06 0.03
C ARG A 155 12.01 -7.43 0.18
N VAL A 156 13.09 -7.51 0.94
CA VAL A 156 13.64 -8.79 1.41
C VAL A 156 12.88 -9.21 2.68
N LEU A 157 12.18 -10.33 2.61
CA LEU A 157 11.29 -10.84 3.66
C LEU A 157 11.45 -12.35 3.84
N PRO A 158 11.12 -12.91 5.02
CA PRO A 158 11.05 -14.37 5.17
C PRO A 158 9.96 -14.97 4.27
N GLY A 159 10.36 -15.92 3.43
CA GLY A 159 9.48 -16.73 2.59
C GLY A 159 8.97 -17.97 3.30
N GLU A 160 8.28 -18.83 2.55
CA GLU A 160 7.56 -20.02 3.05
C GLU A 160 8.40 -20.97 3.90
N ALA A 161 9.65 -21.26 3.50
CA ALA A 161 10.57 -22.14 4.25
C ALA A 161 11.55 -21.36 5.13
N GLY A 162 11.23 -20.09 5.45
CA GLY A 162 12.05 -19.22 6.29
C GLY A 162 13.27 -18.61 5.57
N GLN A 163 13.50 -18.95 4.30
CA GLN A 163 14.52 -18.32 3.46
C GLN A 163 14.17 -16.86 3.19
N LEU A 164 15.18 -16.00 3.07
CA LEU A 164 14.95 -14.63 2.64
C LEU A 164 14.59 -14.62 1.15
N VAL A 165 13.43 -14.06 0.83
CA VAL A 165 12.95 -13.82 -0.54
C VAL A 165 12.89 -12.33 -0.79
N GLU A 166 13.37 -11.90 -1.95
CA GLU A 166 13.11 -10.56 -2.44
C GLU A 166 11.75 -10.57 -3.15
N LEU A 167 10.79 -9.81 -2.62
CA LEU A 167 9.45 -9.64 -3.15
C LEU A 167 9.35 -8.27 -3.85
N PRO A 168 9.29 -8.23 -5.19
CA PRO A 168 8.99 -7.03 -5.95
C PRO A 168 7.59 -6.50 -5.62
N ILE A 169 7.51 -5.17 -5.43
CA ILE A 169 6.27 -4.45 -5.13
C ILE A 169 6.15 -3.30 -6.12
N ILE A 170 5.07 -3.28 -6.87
CA ILE A 170 4.79 -2.26 -7.87
C ILE A 170 3.57 -1.47 -7.42
N LEU A 171 3.69 -0.15 -7.32
CA LEU A 171 2.56 0.75 -7.19
C LEU A 171 2.26 1.35 -8.55
N ALA A 172 1.15 0.97 -9.17
CA ALA A 172 0.84 1.40 -10.53
C ALA A 172 0.75 2.94 -10.63
N PRO A 173 1.35 3.56 -11.66
CA PRO A 173 1.08 4.95 -11.98
C PRO A 173 -0.40 5.11 -12.37
N ASN A 174 -1.01 6.23 -12.03
CA ASN A 174 -2.42 6.45 -12.31
C ASN A 174 -2.77 7.94 -12.50
N PRO A 175 -3.69 8.27 -13.42
CA PRO A 175 -4.22 9.62 -13.53
C PRO A 175 -5.08 9.98 -12.30
N SER A 176 -5.52 11.24 -12.25
CA SER A 176 -6.46 11.73 -11.22
C SER A 176 -7.87 11.14 -11.34
N HIS A 177 -8.22 10.54 -12.48
CA HIS A 177 -9.49 9.83 -12.69
C HIS A 177 -9.52 8.57 -11.80
N LEU A 178 -10.34 8.64 -10.74
CA LEU A 178 -10.45 7.57 -9.76
C LEU A 178 -10.90 6.26 -10.40
N GLU A 179 -10.44 5.15 -9.83
CA GLU A 179 -10.72 3.76 -10.26
C GLU A 179 -10.22 3.35 -11.67
N GLN A 180 -9.76 4.29 -12.51
CA GLN A 180 -9.27 3.97 -13.86
C GLN A 180 -8.03 3.04 -13.84
N VAL A 181 -7.27 3.06 -12.74
CA VAL A 181 -6.10 2.19 -12.54
C VAL A 181 -6.46 0.73 -12.30
N ASN A 182 -7.69 0.42 -11.86
CA ASN A 182 -8.07 -0.93 -11.46
C ASN A 182 -7.90 -1.97 -12.59
N PRO A 183 -8.47 -1.78 -13.80
CA PRO A 183 -8.25 -2.72 -14.89
C PRO A 183 -6.78 -2.76 -15.36
N VAL A 184 -6.05 -1.66 -15.24
CA VAL A 184 -4.62 -1.60 -15.59
C VAL A 184 -3.82 -2.52 -14.68
N VAL A 185 -4.04 -2.44 -13.36
CA VAL A 185 -3.37 -3.31 -12.37
C VAL A 185 -3.71 -4.78 -12.60
N VAL A 186 -4.97 -5.11 -12.87
CA VAL A 186 -5.37 -6.49 -13.19
C VAL A 186 -4.63 -6.98 -14.44
N GLY A 187 -4.51 -6.15 -15.48
CA GLY A 187 -3.75 -6.47 -16.69
C GLY A 187 -2.25 -6.66 -16.42
N MET A 188 -1.64 -5.81 -15.60
CA MET A 188 -0.24 -5.94 -15.19
C MET A 188 0.00 -7.25 -14.45
N VAL A 189 -0.87 -7.60 -13.50
CA VAL A 189 -0.80 -8.87 -12.76
C VAL A 189 -1.00 -10.05 -13.70
N ARG A 190 -1.94 -9.97 -14.64
CA ARG A 190 -2.17 -11.04 -15.61
C ARG A 190 -0.94 -11.30 -16.48
N ALA A 191 -0.32 -10.25 -17.00
CA ALA A 191 0.91 -10.38 -17.78
C ALA A 191 2.05 -10.98 -16.95
N ALA A 192 2.19 -10.59 -15.68
CA ALA A 192 3.17 -11.18 -14.78
C ALA A 192 2.89 -12.66 -14.50
N GLN A 193 1.62 -13.07 -14.38
CA GLN A 193 1.24 -14.47 -14.24
C GLN A 193 1.57 -15.28 -15.49
N ASP A 194 1.31 -14.75 -16.69
CA ASP A 194 1.64 -15.43 -17.95
C ASP A 194 3.17 -15.66 -18.05
N GLN A 195 3.99 -14.67 -17.70
CA GLN A 195 5.46 -14.79 -17.65
C GLN A 195 5.98 -15.79 -16.61
N LEU A 196 5.25 -16.01 -15.51
CA LEU A 196 5.64 -16.97 -14.47
C LEU A 196 5.27 -18.42 -14.83
N ASN A 197 4.38 -18.61 -15.80
CA ASN A 197 3.93 -19.92 -16.27
C ASN A 197 4.68 -20.41 -17.52
N GLU A 198 5.49 -19.56 -18.14
CA GLU A 198 6.46 -19.90 -19.20
C GLU A 198 7.77 -20.41 -18.62
#